data_AF-A0A7Y5J3Y6-F1
#
_entry.id   AF-A0A7Y5J3Y6-F1
#
_cell.length_a   1.000
_cell.length_b   1.000
_cell.length_c   1.000
_cell.angle_alpha   90.00
_cell.angle_beta   90.00
_cell.angle_gamma   90.00
#
_symmetry.space_group_name_H-M   'P 1'
#
loop_
_entity.id
_entity.type
_entity.pdbx_description
1 polymer ?
#
loop_
_entity_poly.entity_id
_entity_poly.type
_entity_poly.pdbx_seq_one_letter_code
_entity_poly.pdbx_strand_id
1 'polypeptide(L)'
;SEGALPSGSNDQQFFAFQNFCDSLVITTKVNSIANGGFAGIAFRESEAPGSRMVALKLKKGKYVYREVRNTNNGPKNTQQFFTTGHKWLRMVRNGNSFIGYSSSDGVNWLQHFSINLTMPSCIDAGLFVESTHPDSLAVGAFSNVSMLSSTSTVITPGGDVPTGDLPTGEGTSGYVIYPNPTQALINVEMDNTFLGKALTIAINNQFGQMMAIRKIDEVQDPIETFNVQYLPPGVYIMTLRTDGREAFAKKFVVVR
;
A
#
# COMPACT_ATOMS: atom_id res chain seq x y z
N SER A 1 24.90 5.75 5.81
CA SER A 1 26.27 5.41 6.23
C SER A 1 26.32 3.93 6.59
N GLU A 2 27.42 3.28 6.22
CA GLU A 2 27.94 1.93 6.53
C GLU A 2 27.18 1.08 7.57
N GLY A 3 26.95 -0.23 7.35
CA GLY A 3 27.99 -1.19 6.99
C GLY A 3 28.59 -1.79 8.25
N ALA A 4 27.86 -2.68 8.93
CA ALA A 4 28.38 -3.51 10.01
C ALA A 4 28.18 -4.99 9.65
N LEU A 5 29.29 -5.70 9.44
CA LEU A 5 29.31 -7.16 9.33
C LEU A 5 28.95 -7.76 10.69
N PRO A 6 28.00 -8.70 10.79
CA PRO A 6 27.68 -9.27 12.08
C PRO A 6 28.53 -10.50 12.40
N SER A 7 29.17 -10.45 13.56
CA SER A 7 29.48 -11.63 14.35
C SER A 7 28.20 -12.43 14.63
N GLY A 8 28.35 -13.76 14.68
CA GLY A 8 27.28 -14.76 14.64
C GLY A 8 26.05 -14.50 15.51
N SER A 9 24.91 -14.93 14.96
CA SER A 9 23.50 -14.81 15.41
C SER A 9 22.64 -13.67 14.83
N ASN A 10 23.18 -12.83 13.94
CA ASN A 10 22.37 -11.79 13.29
C ASN A 10 21.95 -12.17 11.87
N ASP A 11 20.69 -11.83 11.53
CA ASP A 11 20.16 -11.89 10.16
C ASP A 11 21.00 -10.97 9.25
N GLN A 12 21.74 -11.54 8.28
CA GLN A 12 22.40 -10.76 7.23
C GLN A 12 21.35 -10.30 6.21
N GLN A 13 20.62 -9.25 6.57
CA GLN A 13 19.56 -8.65 5.77
C GLN A 13 19.96 -7.25 5.32
N PHE A 14 19.80 -6.96 4.04
CA PHE A 14 19.77 -5.58 3.54
C PHE A 14 18.31 -5.12 3.53
N PHE A 15 18.03 -3.99 4.17
CA PHE A 15 16.70 -3.42 4.26
C PHE A 15 16.72 -1.96 3.80
N ALA A 16 15.97 -1.65 2.74
CA ALA A 16 15.75 -0.30 2.25
C ALA A 16 14.33 0.12 2.62
N PHE A 17 14.19 1.10 3.51
CA PHE A 17 12.92 1.43 4.15
C PHE A 17 12.67 2.92 4.24
N GLN A 18 11.42 3.25 4.54
CA GLN A 18 10.98 4.57 5.00
C GLN A 18 10.09 4.37 6.22
N ASN A 19 10.00 5.41 7.04
CA ASN A 19 9.12 5.40 8.21
C ASN A 19 7.70 5.81 7.81
N PHE A 20 6.69 5.07 8.29
CA PHE A 20 5.29 5.33 8.00
C PHE A 20 4.44 5.23 9.27
N CYS A 21 3.67 6.28 9.54
CA CYS A 21 2.82 6.38 10.73
C CYS A 21 1.34 6.02 10.49
N ASP A 22 0.98 5.82 9.23
CA ASP A 22 -0.40 5.61 8.78
C ASP A 22 -0.60 4.21 8.18
N SER A 23 -1.82 3.96 7.70
CA SER A 23 -2.10 2.83 6.82
C SER A 23 -1.20 2.90 5.59
N LEU A 24 -0.66 1.77 5.17
CA LEU A 24 0.33 1.68 4.09
C LEU A 24 0.05 0.50 3.17
N VAL A 25 0.17 0.72 1.87
CA VAL A 25 0.25 -0.33 0.86
C VAL A 25 1.61 -0.27 0.18
N ILE A 26 2.39 -1.35 0.27
CA ILE A 26 3.61 -1.54 -0.51
C ILE A 26 3.32 -2.57 -1.60
N THR A 27 3.67 -2.26 -2.85
CA THR A 27 3.66 -3.20 -3.98
C THR A 27 5.02 -3.21 -4.66
N THR A 28 5.49 -4.39 -5.06
CA THR A 28 6.74 -4.55 -5.83
C THR A 28 6.70 -5.79 -6.71
N LYS A 29 7.48 -5.80 -7.79
CA LYS A 29 7.85 -7.01 -8.53
C LYS A 29 9.27 -7.42 -8.17
N VAL A 30 9.48 -8.70 -7.84
CA VAL A 30 10.80 -9.31 -7.66
C VAL A 30 11.21 -9.96 -8.98
N ASN A 31 12.15 -9.33 -9.68
CA ASN A 31 12.60 -9.78 -11.00
C ASN A 31 13.53 -10.99 -10.91
N SER A 32 14.46 -10.98 -9.94
CA SER A 32 15.41 -12.06 -9.72
C SER A 32 15.92 -12.11 -8.29
N ILE A 33 16.33 -13.31 -7.88
CA ILE A 33 17.08 -13.58 -6.65
C ILE A 33 18.30 -14.41 -7.06
N ALA A 34 19.49 -13.85 -6.93
CA ALA A 34 20.76 -14.50 -7.24
C ALA A 34 21.49 -14.89 -5.96
N ASN A 35 22.34 -15.92 -6.05
CA ASN A 35 23.20 -16.44 -4.97
C ASN A 35 22.46 -17.00 -3.74
N GLY A 36 21.21 -17.46 -3.91
CA GLY A 36 20.40 -17.98 -2.80
C GLY A 36 19.78 -16.86 -1.97
N GLY A 37 19.06 -17.20 -0.90
CA GLY A 37 18.38 -16.19 -0.09
C GLY A 37 16.91 -15.94 -0.43
N PHE A 38 16.40 -14.85 0.16
CA PHE A 38 15.04 -14.35 0.02
C PHE A 38 15.03 -12.88 -0.39
N ALA A 39 13.96 -12.46 -1.07
CA ALA A 39 13.71 -11.06 -1.39
C ALA A 39 12.23 -10.75 -1.18
N GLY A 40 11.90 -9.59 -0.59
CA GLY A 40 10.52 -9.33 -0.19
C GLY A 40 10.22 -7.94 0.35
N ILE A 41 9.02 -7.81 0.90
CA ILE A 41 8.53 -6.63 1.62
C ILE A 41 8.54 -6.95 3.11
N ALA A 42 8.98 -6.01 3.94
CA ALA A 42 8.89 -6.12 5.40
C ALA A 42 8.31 -4.84 6.02
N PHE A 43 7.48 -5.06 7.03
CA PHE A 43 7.10 -4.08 8.04
C PHE A 43 7.80 -4.45 9.35
N ARG A 44 8.57 -3.52 9.91
CA ARG A 44 9.31 -3.69 11.17
C ARG A 44 8.92 -2.60 12.14
N GLU A 45 8.74 -2.95 13.40
CA GLU A 45 8.53 -1.95 14.46
C GLU A 45 9.73 -0.98 14.59
N SER A 46 10.96 -1.45 14.35
CA SER A 46 12.18 -0.66 14.41
C SER A 46 13.34 -1.31 13.64
N GLU A 47 14.45 -0.58 13.57
CA GLU A 47 15.73 -1.04 13.02
C GLU A 47 16.44 -2.09 13.89
N ALA A 48 15.98 -2.34 15.13
CA ALA A 48 16.61 -3.32 16.01
C ALA A 48 16.63 -4.72 15.36
N PRO A 49 17.75 -5.47 15.42
CA PRO A 49 17.86 -6.79 14.79
C PRO A 49 16.75 -7.77 15.19
N GLY A 50 16.32 -7.72 16.46
CA GLY A 50 15.23 -8.54 17.00
C GLY A 50 13.84 -7.90 16.94
N SER A 51 13.63 -6.83 16.19
CA SER A 51 12.34 -6.10 16.15
C SER A 51 11.17 -7.00 15.77
N ARG A 52 9.99 -6.76 16.34
CA ARG A 52 8.71 -7.27 15.82
C ARG A 52 8.60 -6.93 14.34
N MET A 53 8.08 -7.87 13.56
CA MET A 53 8.02 -7.72 12.11
C MET A 53 6.95 -8.60 11.47
N VAL A 54 6.48 -8.16 10.30
CA VAL A 54 5.69 -8.95 9.35
C VAL A 54 6.31 -8.81 7.97
N ALA A 55 6.62 -9.93 7.31
CA ALA A 55 7.23 -9.92 5.99
C ALA A 55 6.54 -10.91 5.05
N LEU A 56 6.57 -10.55 3.77
CA LEU A 56 6.18 -11.39 2.65
C LEU A 56 7.37 -11.47 1.71
N LYS A 57 7.89 -12.68 1.47
CA LYS A 57 9.13 -12.90 0.73
C LYS A 57 9.04 -14.04 -0.26
N LEU A 58 9.86 -13.95 -1.30
CA LEU A 58 10.07 -14.99 -2.30
C LEU A 58 11.45 -15.59 -2.12
N LYS A 59 11.56 -16.86 -2.51
CA LYS A 59 12.82 -17.55 -2.82
C LYS A 59 12.69 -18.11 -4.24
N LYS A 60 13.80 -18.35 -4.91
CA LYS A 60 13.79 -19.08 -6.20
C LYS A 60 13.02 -20.40 -6.02
N GLY A 61 11.87 -20.55 -6.68
CA GLY A 61 11.02 -21.72 -6.52
C GLY A 61 9.53 -21.44 -6.75
N LYS A 62 8.69 -22.21 -6.06
CA LYS A 62 7.23 -22.27 -6.25
C LYS A 62 6.45 -21.73 -5.05
N TYR A 63 7.11 -21.00 -4.14
CA TYR A 63 6.53 -20.62 -2.86
C TYR A 63 6.66 -19.13 -2.59
N VAL A 64 5.61 -18.60 -1.98
CA VAL A 64 5.61 -17.35 -1.24
C VAL A 64 5.71 -17.68 0.24
N TYR A 65 6.46 -16.87 0.99
CA TYR A 65 6.69 -17.08 2.41
C TYR A 65 6.15 -15.89 3.21
N ARG A 66 5.42 -16.17 4.27
CA ARG A 66 5.17 -15.22 5.35
C ARG A 66 6.20 -15.47 6.45
N GLU A 67 6.74 -14.41 7.01
CA GLU A 67 7.53 -14.45 8.24
C GLU A 67 6.95 -13.45 9.25
N VAL A 68 6.83 -13.85 10.51
CA VAL A 68 6.30 -13.02 11.59
C VAL A 68 7.16 -13.17 12.83
N ARG A 69 7.55 -12.04 13.44
CA ARG A 69 8.12 -12.00 14.80
C ARG A 69 7.14 -11.25 15.70
N ASN A 70 6.51 -11.97 16.64
CA ASN A 70 5.42 -11.43 17.47
C ASN A 70 5.93 -10.60 18.66
N THR A 71 7.14 -10.87 19.15
CA THR A 71 7.75 -10.18 20.29
C THR A 71 9.19 -9.81 19.96
N ASN A 72 9.68 -8.70 20.51
CA ASN A 72 11.07 -8.29 20.33
C ASN A 72 12.00 -9.39 20.86
N ASN A 73 13.02 -9.74 20.07
CA ASN A 73 13.96 -10.85 20.29
C ASN A 73 13.30 -12.25 20.36
N GLY A 74 12.01 -12.38 20.08
CA GLY A 74 11.30 -13.66 20.03
C GLY A 74 11.58 -14.44 18.73
N PRO A 75 11.10 -15.69 18.60
CA PRO A 75 11.35 -16.50 17.41
C PRO A 75 10.63 -15.94 16.16
N LYS A 76 11.24 -16.16 14.99
CA LYS A 76 10.58 -15.96 13.67
C LYS A 76 9.69 -17.15 13.35
N ASN A 77 8.43 -16.88 13.05
CA ASN A 77 7.45 -17.88 12.61
C ASN A 77 7.29 -17.79 11.09
N THR A 78 7.68 -18.84 10.38
CA THR A 78 7.62 -18.90 8.90
C THR A 78 6.50 -19.81 8.43
N GLN A 79 5.72 -19.36 7.45
CA GLN A 79 4.73 -20.17 6.74
C GLN A 79 4.97 -20.05 5.23
N GLN A 80 4.81 -21.16 4.50
CA GLN A 80 4.97 -21.21 3.05
C GLN A 80 3.63 -21.48 2.34
N PHE A 81 3.45 -20.88 1.16
CA PHE A 81 2.26 -21.01 0.33
C PHE A 81 2.66 -21.41 -1.08
N PHE A 82 2.12 -22.49 -1.60
CA PHE A 82 2.41 -22.94 -2.97
C PHE A 82 1.77 -21.99 -3.98
N THR A 83 2.60 -21.24 -4.71
CA THR A 83 2.19 -20.21 -5.68
C THR A 83 3.23 -20.11 -6.79
N THR A 84 3.11 -20.99 -7.78
CA THR A 84 4.05 -21.05 -8.91
C THR A 84 3.97 -19.81 -9.80
N GLY A 85 5.13 -19.21 -10.11
CA GLY A 85 5.21 -18.09 -11.06
C GLY A 85 4.83 -16.73 -10.47
N HIS A 86 4.49 -16.65 -9.18
CA HIS A 86 4.20 -15.39 -8.52
C HIS A 86 5.50 -14.63 -8.29
N LYS A 87 5.58 -13.42 -8.85
CA LYS A 87 6.75 -12.53 -8.75
C LYS A 87 6.38 -11.15 -8.19
N TRP A 88 5.10 -10.85 -8.13
CA TRP A 88 4.58 -9.63 -7.54
C TRP A 88 4.20 -9.87 -6.09
N LEU A 89 4.58 -8.95 -5.23
CA LEU A 89 4.26 -8.94 -3.81
C LEU A 89 3.55 -7.64 -3.47
N ARG A 90 2.53 -7.73 -2.63
CA ARG A 90 1.85 -6.58 -2.05
C ARG A 90 1.59 -6.85 -0.59
N MET A 91 1.86 -5.87 0.27
CA MET A 91 1.42 -5.92 1.65
C MET A 91 0.65 -4.66 2.00
N VAL A 92 -0.40 -4.83 2.81
CA VAL A 92 -1.26 -3.78 3.30
C VAL A 92 -1.18 -3.77 4.81
N ARG A 93 -0.98 -2.59 5.39
CA ARG A 93 -1.15 -2.31 6.81
C ARG A 93 -2.29 -1.33 7.00
N ASN A 94 -3.18 -1.64 7.94
CA ASN A 94 -4.14 -0.70 8.49
C ASN A 94 -4.16 -0.85 10.02
N GLY A 95 -3.60 0.13 10.73
CA GLY A 95 -3.34 0.02 12.16
C GLY A 95 -2.49 -1.21 12.52
N ASN A 96 -3.08 -2.15 13.25
CA ASN A 96 -2.44 -3.40 13.66
C ASN A 96 -2.73 -4.58 12.71
N SER A 97 -3.52 -4.36 11.65
CA SER A 97 -3.87 -5.38 10.68
C SER A 97 -2.86 -5.40 9.52
N PHE A 98 -2.34 -6.57 9.21
CA PHE A 98 -1.39 -6.81 8.13
C PHE A 98 -1.90 -7.89 7.19
N ILE A 99 -1.98 -7.56 5.90
CA ILE A 99 -2.46 -8.48 4.87
C ILE A 99 -1.40 -8.63 3.78
N GLY A 100 -1.08 -9.87 3.42
CA GLY A 100 -0.09 -10.20 2.40
C GLY A 100 -0.73 -10.79 1.15
N TYR A 101 -0.37 -10.27 -0.01
CA TYR A 101 -0.84 -10.72 -1.32
C TYR A 101 0.32 -11.00 -2.26
N SER A 102 0.11 -11.89 -3.22
CA SER A 102 1.03 -12.07 -4.34
C SER A 102 0.30 -12.21 -5.66
N SER A 103 1.01 -12.00 -6.76
CA SER A 103 0.47 -12.11 -8.11
C SER A 103 1.51 -12.60 -9.12
N SER A 104 1.05 -13.29 -10.15
CA SER A 104 1.86 -13.68 -11.32
C SER A 104 1.94 -12.55 -12.36
N ASP A 105 0.91 -11.71 -12.46
CA ASP A 105 0.74 -10.69 -13.51
C ASP A 105 0.74 -9.25 -12.99
N GLY A 106 0.63 -9.04 -11.67
CA GLY A 106 0.51 -7.72 -11.03
C GLY A 106 -0.90 -7.15 -11.04
N VAL A 107 -1.87 -7.90 -11.58
CA VAL A 107 -3.27 -7.50 -11.80
C VAL A 107 -4.18 -8.30 -10.87
N ASN A 108 -4.06 -9.62 -10.90
CA ASN A 108 -4.87 -10.55 -10.13
C ASN A 108 -4.10 -10.92 -8.86
N TRP A 109 -4.62 -10.53 -7.70
CA TRP A 109 -3.93 -10.66 -6.42
C TRP A 109 -4.53 -11.79 -5.58
N LEU A 110 -3.71 -12.79 -5.25
CA LEU A 110 -4.06 -13.84 -4.30
C LEU A 110 -3.65 -13.41 -2.89
N GLN A 111 -4.61 -13.41 -1.96
CA GLN A 111 -4.33 -13.21 -0.54
C GLN A 111 -3.74 -14.48 0.08
N HIS A 112 -2.66 -14.34 0.85
CA HIS A 112 -2.01 -15.44 1.56
C HIS A 112 -2.30 -15.44 3.05
N PHE A 113 -2.37 -14.27 3.67
CA PHE A 113 -2.65 -14.14 5.09
C PHE A 113 -3.27 -12.79 5.43
N SER A 114 -3.98 -12.77 6.55
CA SER A 114 -4.39 -11.58 7.28
C SER A 114 -4.10 -11.86 8.76
N ILE A 115 -3.32 -10.99 9.41
CA ILE A 115 -2.96 -11.14 10.82
C ILE A 115 -3.11 -9.81 11.55
N ASN A 116 -3.40 -9.88 12.84
CA ASN A 116 -3.31 -8.73 13.73
C ASN A 116 -2.05 -8.84 14.58
N LEU A 117 -1.18 -7.85 14.52
CA LEU A 117 0.02 -7.73 15.34
C LEU A 117 0.14 -6.30 15.83
N THR A 118 0.04 -6.09 17.15
CA THR A 118 0.14 -4.75 17.73
C THR A 118 1.54 -4.18 17.50
N MET A 119 1.62 -3.05 16.80
CA MET A 119 2.85 -2.28 16.56
C MET A 119 2.58 -0.80 16.86
N PRO A 120 3.63 0.02 17.09
CA PRO A 120 3.48 1.48 17.18
C PRO A 120 2.83 2.06 15.90
N SER A 121 2.27 3.27 15.99
CA SER A 121 1.69 3.95 14.82
C SER A 121 2.73 4.10 13.71
N CYS A 122 3.92 4.58 14.05
CA CYS A 122 5.08 4.69 13.16
C CYS A 122 5.90 3.40 13.14
N ILE A 123 6.17 2.89 11.94
CA ILE A 123 6.97 1.68 11.71
C ILE A 123 7.85 1.86 10.48
N ASP A 124 8.88 1.02 10.36
CA ASP A 124 9.75 0.98 9.20
C ASP A 124 9.19 -0.01 8.17
N ALA A 125 8.93 0.47 6.96
CA ALA A 125 8.36 -0.35 5.90
C ALA A 125 9.22 -0.25 4.63
N GLY A 126 9.49 -1.39 4.01
CA GLY A 126 10.47 -1.39 2.93
C GLY A 126 10.69 -2.73 2.24
N LEU A 127 11.67 -2.72 1.36
CA LEU A 127 12.14 -3.88 0.61
C LEU A 127 13.36 -4.46 1.28
N PHE A 128 13.51 -5.79 1.22
CA PHE A 128 14.68 -6.44 1.76
C PHE A 128 15.20 -7.60 0.92
N VAL A 129 16.47 -7.91 1.16
CA VAL A 129 17.13 -9.13 0.69
C VAL A 129 17.82 -9.78 1.89
N GLU A 130 17.69 -11.09 2.01
CA GLU A 130 18.26 -11.90 3.10
C GLU A 130 19.05 -13.05 2.49
N SER A 131 20.27 -13.29 2.95
CA SER A 131 21.06 -14.47 2.55
C SER A 131 20.70 -15.69 3.39
N THR A 132 20.72 -16.88 2.78
CA THR A 132 20.63 -18.16 3.51
C THR A 132 21.99 -18.77 3.83
N HIS A 133 23.10 -18.13 3.44
CA HIS A 133 24.45 -18.61 3.74
C HIS A 133 25.31 -17.47 4.29
N PRO A 134 26.06 -17.71 5.39
CA PRO A 134 26.79 -16.66 6.12
C PRO A 134 27.94 -16.03 5.31
N ASP A 135 28.47 -16.75 4.32
CA ASP A 135 29.65 -16.35 3.54
C ASP A 135 29.31 -15.91 2.12
N SER A 136 28.02 -15.72 1.79
CA SER A 136 27.60 -15.32 0.44
C SER A 136 26.58 -14.20 0.44
N LEU A 137 26.77 -13.23 -0.47
CA LEU A 137 25.80 -12.15 -0.70
C LEU A 137 24.66 -12.62 -1.59
N ALA A 138 23.43 -12.55 -1.07
CA ALA A 138 22.21 -12.66 -1.85
C ALA A 138 21.92 -11.32 -2.57
N VAL A 139 21.47 -11.39 -3.82
CA VAL A 139 21.13 -10.20 -4.62
C VAL A 139 19.69 -10.30 -5.13
N GLY A 140 18.85 -9.36 -4.71
CA GLY A 140 17.47 -9.21 -5.17
C GLY A 140 17.31 -8.03 -6.12
N ALA A 141 16.70 -8.24 -7.29
CA ALA A 141 16.36 -7.16 -8.20
C ALA A 141 14.86 -6.88 -8.15
N PHE A 142 14.49 -5.62 -7.92
CA PHE A 142 13.10 -5.17 -7.79
C PHE A 142 12.74 -4.19 -8.91
N SER A 143 11.47 -4.17 -9.31
CA SER A 143 10.89 -3.12 -10.15
C SER A 143 9.46 -2.81 -9.72
N ASN A 144 8.89 -1.73 -10.26
CA ASN A 144 7.49 -1.35 -10.01
C ASN A 144 7.20 -1.21 -8.51
N VAL A 145 8.13 -0.58 -7.79
CA VAL A 145 8.02 -0.31 -6.36
C VAL A 145 7.08 0.88 -6.17
N SER A 146 6.01 0.68 -5.41
CA SER A 146 5.08 1.75 -5.03
C SER A 146 4.74 1.65 -3.54
N MET A 147 4.73 2.77 -2.84
CA MET A 147 4.29 2.89 -1.45
C MET A 147 3.20 3.96 -1.39
N LEU A 148 2.02 3.58 -0.87
CA LEU A 148 0.84 4.45 -0.78
C LEU A 148 0.35 4.49 0.67
N SER A 149 0.40 5.65 1.31
CA SER A 149 -0.16 5.85 2.65
C SER A 149 -1.53 6.53 2.63
N SER A 150 -2.36 6.27 3.65
CA SER A 150 -3.62 6.96 3.87
C SER A 150 -3.82 7.24 5.36
N THR A 151 -4.05 8.50 5.72
CA THR A 151 -4.35 8.92 7.09
C THR A 151 -5.73 8.39 7.51
N SER A 152 -5.80 7.69 8.64
CA SER A 152 -7.08 7.32 9.28
C SER A 152 -7.30 8.24 10.46
N THR A 153 -8.14 9.26 10.29
CA THR A 153 -8.60 10.11 11.38
C THR A 153 -9.54 9.32 12.28
N VAL A 154 -9.09 9.02 13.50
CA VAL A 154 -9.93 8.41 14.54
C VAL A 154 -10.89 9.49 15.06
N ILE A 155 -12.16 9.40 14.69
CA ILE A 155 -13.24 10.14 15.36
C ILE A 155 -13.69 9.33 16.57
N THR A 156 -13.39 9.83 17.77
CA THR A 156 -13.94 9.32 19.04
C THR A 156 -15.45 9.55 19.09
N PRO A 157 -16.30 8.53 19.36
CA PRO A 157 -17.72 8.72 19.52
C PRO A 157 -18.03 9.28 20.91
N GLY A 158 -18.64 10.46 20.98
CA GLY A 158 -19.16 11.01 22.22
C GLY A 158 -20.23 12.06 21.96
N GLY A 159 -21.48 11.71 22.28
CA GLY A 159 -22.52 12.67 22.65
C GLY A 159 -23.58 12.98 21.60
N ASP A 160 -24.74 12.36 21.80
CA ASP A 160 -26.10 12.80 21.49
C ASP A 160 -26.69 12.64 20.07
N VAL A 161 -27.70 11.77 20.03
CA VAL A 161 -28.62 11.50 18.93
C VAL A 161 -29.89 12.35 19.12
N PRO A 162 -30.43 12.92 18.03
CA PRO A 162 -31.86 12.73 17.77
C PRO A 162 -32.13 12.13 16.38
N THR A 163 -32.67 10.92 16.44
CA THR A 163 -33.60 10.22 15.53
C THR A 163 -33.97 10.84 14.18
N GLY A 164 -33.72 10.08 13.11
CA GLY A 164 -34.45 10.14 11.84
C GLY A 164 -33.66 9.64 10.63
N ASP A 165 -34.00 8.43 10.16
CA ASP A 165 -33.63 7.76 8.89
C ASP A 165 -32.32 6.94 8.74
N LEU A 166 -32.49 5.77 8.11
CA LEU A 166 -31.55 4.68 7.85
C LEU A 166 -30.49 5.04 6.77
N PRO A 167 -29.34 4.33 6.71
CA PRO A 167 -28.03 4.96 6.62
C PRO A 167 -27.42 4.90 5.21
N THR A 168 -26.94 6.02 4.68
CA THR A 168 -25.96 6.03 3.57
C THR A 168 -25.13 7.30 3.60
N GLY A 169 -24.06 7.29 4.40
CA GLY A 169 -23.16 8.45 4.44
C GLY A 169 -22.13 8.31 5.54
N GLU A 170 -21.25 7.30 5.45
CA GLU A 170 -20.02 7.35 6.23
C GLU A 170 -19.19 8.55 5.74
N GLY A 171 -19.16 9.58 6.59
CA GLY A 171 -18.38 10.77 6.39
C GLY A 171 -16.92 10.44 6.09
N THR A 172 -16.46 10.90 4.93
CA THR A 172 -15.03 11.04 4.64
C THR A 172 -14.86 12.41 3.98
N SER A 173 -14.35 13.38 4.74
CA SER A 173 -13.92 14.68 4.21
C SER A 173 -13.08 14.49 2.94
N GLY A 174 -13.27 15.33 1.94
CA GLY A 174 -12.72 15.18 0.60
C GLY A 174 -13.79 15.35 -0.49
N TYR A 175 -13.89 14.37 -1.38
CA TYR A 175 -14.81 14.41 -2.53
C TYR A 175 -15.48 13.04 -2.73
N VAL A 176 -16.58 12.92 -3.47
CA VAL A 176 -17.27 11.66 -3.78
C VAL A 176 -17.24 11.43 -5.30
N ILE A 177 -17.12 10.18 -5.74
CA ILE A 177 -17.16 9.81 -7.16
C ILE A 177 -18.42 8.99 -7.42
N TYR A 178 -19.29 9.45 -8.33
CA TYR A 178 -20.49 8.70 -8.73
C TYR A 178 -20.85 8.92 -10.21
N PRO A 179 -21.43 7.92 -10.90
CA PRO A 179 -21.62 6.55 -10.42
C PRO A 179 -20.28 5.80 -10.31
N ASN A 180 -20.20 4.88 -9.37
CA ASN A 180 -19.08 3.95 -9.24
C ASN A 180 -19.63 2.56 -8.89
N PRO A 181 -19.58 1.57 -9.81
CA PRO A 181 -18.88 1.57 -11.10
C PRO A 181 -19.48 2.52 -12.16
N THR A 182 -18.69 2.85 -13.19
CA THR A 182 -19.09 3.71 -14.34
C THR A 182 -18.74 3.07 -15.69
N GLN A 183 -19.44 3.46 -16.74
CA GLN A 183 -19.13 3.09 -18.14
C GLN A 183 -18.63 4.27 -18.98
N ALA A 184 -18.92 5.52 -18.59
CA ALA A 184 -18.65 6.68 -19.44
C ALA A 184 -18.41 7.97 -18.66
N LEU A 185 -19.37 8.42 -17.87
CA LEU A 185 -19.28 9.68 -17.12
C LEU A 185 -19.16 9.42 -15.62
N ILE A 186 -18.39 10.26 -14.91
CA ILE A 186 -18.39 10.34 -13.46
C ILE A 186 -18.51 11.80 -13.02
N ASN A 187 -19.24 12.03 -11.94
CA ASN A 187 -19.25 13.27 -11.18
C ASN A 187 -18.31 13.12 -10.00
N VAL A 188 -17.53 14.17 -9.78
CA VAL A 188 -16.62 14.36 -8.67
C VAL A 188 -17.21 15.48 -7.83
N GLU A 189 -17.90 15.13 -6.75
CA GLU A 189 -18.52 16.09 -5.84
C GLU A 189 -17.56 16.37 -4.69
N MET A 190 -16.98 17.56 -4.70
CA MET A 190 -15.99 18.07 -3.76
C MET A 190 -16.68 18.74 -2.59
N ASP A 191 -16.14 18.56 -1.39
CA ASP A 191 -16.59 19.30 -0.23
C ASP A 191 -16.20 20.79 -0.29
N ASN A 192 -16.75 21.59 0.63
CA ASN A 192 -16.52 23.02 0.70
C ASN A 192 -15.05 23.40 0.95
N THR A 193 -14.17 22.46 1.30
CA THR A 193 -12.75 22.76 1.52
C THR A 193 -11.99 22.98 0.20
N PHE A 194 -12.56 22.61 -0.94
CA PHE A 194 -11.96 22.82 -2.27
C PHE A 194 -12.37 24.14 -2.92
N LEU A 195 -13.51 24.72 -2.52
CA LEU A 195 -14.04 25.95 -3.12
C LEU A 195 -13.06 27.13 -2.98
N GLY A 196 -12.90 27.90 -4.06
CA GLY A 196 -12.01 29.07 -4.12
C GLY A 196 -10.52 28.72 -4.14
N LYS A 197 -10.14 27.47 -4.41
CA LYS A 197 -8.73 27.03 -4.47
C LYS A 197 -8.36 26.46 -5.83
N ALA A 198 -7.10 26.60 -6.20
CA ALA A 198 -6.52 25.87 -7.31
C ALA A 198 -6.48 24.37 -7.00
N LEU A 199 -6.86 23.55 -7.98
CA LEU A 199 -6.99 22.10 -7.85
C LEU A 199 -6.35 21.37 -9.03
N THR A 200 -5.53 20.37 -8.72
CA THR A 200 -5.05 19.39 -9.69
C THR A 200 -5.74 18.05 -9.43
N ILE A 201 -6.36 17.50 -10.47
CA ILE A 201 -7.01 16.19 -10.49
C ILE A 201 -6.15 15.27 -11.34
N ALA A 202 -5.68 14.16 -10.79
CA ALA A 202 -4.97 13.12 -11.50
C ALA A 202 -5.78 11.82 -11.47
N ILE A 203 -5.87 11.12 -12.59
CA ILE A 203 -6.40 9.76 -12.67
C ILE A 203 -5.23 8.86 -13.00
N ASN A 204 -4.94 7.95 -12.09
CA ASN A 204 -3.92 6.94 -12.27
C ASN A 204 -4.58 5.58 -12.41
N ASN A 205 -4.05 4.71 -13.26
CA ASN A 205 -4.45 3.31 -13.23
C ASN A 205 -3.92 2.63 -11.95
N GLN A 206 -4.35 1.40 -11.69
CA GLN A 206 -3.91 0.61 -10.53
C GLN A 206 -2.39 0.35 -10.45
N PHE A 207 -1.63 0.64 -11.51
CA PHE A 207 -0.17 0.55 -11.57
C PHE A 207 0.52 1.90 -11.29
N GLY A 208 -0.24 2.94 -10.95
CA GLY A 208 0.27 4.29 -10.71
C GLY A 208 0.63 5.05 -11.99
N GLN A 209 0.34 4.51 -13.18
CA GLN A 209 0.53 5.25 -14.42
C GLN A 209 -0.55 6.32 -14.53
N MET A 210 -0.13 7.56 -14.75
CA MET A 210 -1.04 8.69 -14.95
C MET A 210 -1.75 8.52 -16.30
N MET A 211 -3.07 8.39 -16.24
CA MET A 211 -3.96 8.23 -17.39
C MET A 211 -4.58 9.55 -17.82
N ALA A 212 -4.84 10.44 -16.85
CA ALA A 212 -5.32 11.78 -17.11
C ALA A 212 -4.86 12.74 -16.01
N ILE A 213 -4.72 14.01 -16.37
CA ILE A 213 -4.53 15.11 -15.44
C ILE A 213 -5.38 16.29 -15.88
N ARG A 214 -6.03 16.95 -14.94
CA ARG A 214 -6.78 18.19 -15.15
C ARG A 214 -6.36 19.20 -14.09
N LYS A 215 -6.07 20.42 -14.51
CA LYS A 215 -5.81 21.55 -13.62
C LYS A 215 -7.01 22.48 -13.68
N ILE A 216 -7.41 22.97 -12.52
CA ILE A 216 -8.48 23.93 -12.32
C ILE A 216 -7.84 25.07 -11.53
N ASP A 217 -7.83 26.27 -12.11
CA ASP A 217 -7.17 27.43 -11.50
C ASP A 217 -7.90 27.87 -10.22
N GLU A 218 -9.23 27.71 -10.19
CA GLU A 218 -10.06 27.94 -9.01
C GLU A 218 -11.35 27.13 -9.08
N VAL A 219 -11.66 26.35 -8.04
CA VAL A 219 -12.91 25.58 -7.96
C VAL A 219 -14.07 26.52 -7.59
N GLN A 220 -14.94 26.80 -8.56
CA GLN A 220 -16.16 27.60 -8.38
C GLN A 220 -17.37 26.72 -8.03
N ASP A 221 -17.48 25.57 -8.70
CA ASP A 221 -18.57 24.62 -8.50
C ASP A 221 -18.08 23.39 -7.71
N PRO A 222 -18.87 22.87 -6.77
CA PRO A 222 -18.49 21.68 -6.01
C PRO A 222 -18.54 20.41 -6.84
N ILE A 223 -19.22 20.40 -8.00
CA ILE A 223 -19.38 19.19 -8.84
C ILE A 223 -18.64 19.37 -10.15
N GLU A 224 -17.72 18.45 -10.43
CA GLU A 224 -16.98 18.38 -11.69
C GLU A 224 -17.27 17.06 -12.42
N THR A 225 -17.72 17.13 -13.67
CA THR A 225 -18.01 15.95 -14.49
C THR A 225 -16.81 15.57 -15.36
N PHE A 226 -16.47 14.29 -15.39
CA PHE A 226 -15.40 13.72 -16.21
C PHE A 226 -15.95 12.68 -17.16
N ASN A 227 -15.52 12.76 -18.42
CA ASN A 227 -15.63 11.64 -19.35
C ASN A 227 -14.44 10.70 -19.12
N VAL A 228 -14.73 9.43 -18.84
CA VAL A 228 -13.77 8.34 -18.62
C VAL A 228 -13.97 7.19 -19.61
N GLN A 229 -14.81 7.36 -20.64
CA GLN A 229 -15.10 6.31 -21.64
C GLN A 229 -13.88 5.84 -22.42
N TYR A 230 -12.82 6.67 -22.49
CA TYR A 230 -11.56 6.35 -23.16
C TYR A 230 -10.63 5.48 -22.29
N LEU A 231 -10.93 5.35 -20.99
CA LEU A 231 -10.16 4.50 -20.10
C LEU A 231 -10.55 3.03 -20.32
N PRO A 232 -9.59 2.10 -20.44
CA PRO A 232 -9.90 0.67 -20.45
C PRO A 232 -10.69 0.24 -19.21
N PRO A 233 -11.49 -0.83 -19.27
CA PRO A 233 -12.10 -1.39 -18.07
C PRO A 233 -11.05 -1.72 -17.01
N GLY A 234 -11.29 -1.31 -15.78
CA GLY A 234 -10.32 -1.48 -14.72
C GLY A 234 -10.54 -0.59 -13.51
N VAL A 235 -9.62 -0.72 -12.56
CA VAL A 235 -9.59 0.07 -11.33
C VAL A 235 -8.69 1.28 -11.52
N TYR A 236 -9.19 2.43 -11.12
CA TYR A 236 -8.50 3.71 -11.19
C TYR A 236 -8.48 4.38 -9.82
N ILE A 237 -7.42 5.14 -9.58
CA ILE A 237 -7.29 6.03 -8.43
C ILE A 237 -7.36 7.45 -8.97
N MET A 238 -8.39 8.19 -8.56
CA MET A 238 -8.42 9.63 -8.72
C MET A 238 -7.73 10.26 -7.52
N THR A 239 -6.99 11.34 -7.76
CA THR A 239 -6.28 12.09 -6.73
C THR A 239 -6.53 13.58 -6.93
N LEU A 240 -7.03 14.25 -5.88
CA LEU A 240 -7.29 15.69 -5.85
C LEU A 240 -6.23 16.36 -4.97
N ARG A 241 -5.52 17.35 -5.51
CA ARG A 241 -4.48 18.11 -4.81
C ARG A 241 -4.69 19.61 -4.95
N THR A 242 -4.79 20.32 -3.83
CA THR A 242 -4.74 21.79 -3.79
C THR A 242 -3.33 22.26 -3.45
N ASP A 243 -2.97 23.49 -3.84
CA ASP A 243 -1.60 24.00 -3.62
C ASP A 243 -1.21 23.94 -2.14
N GLY A 244 -0.13 23.21 -1.86
CA GLY A 244 0.44 23.06 -0.51
C GLY A 244 -0.31 22.14 0.46
N ARG A 245 -1.30 21.35 0.00
CA ARG A 245 -2.05 20.40 0.86
C ARG A 245 -1.90 18.95 0.44
N GLU A 246 -2.22 18.06 1.39
CA GLU A 246 -2.30 16.62 1.15
C GLU A 246 -3.31 16.29 0.04
N ALA A 247 -2.96 15.27 -0.73
CA ALA A 247 -3.77 14.84 -1.85
C ALA A 247 -4.82 13.82 -1.39
N PHE A 248 -6.08 14.06 -1.71
CA PHE A 248 -7.17 13.14 -1.42
C PHE A 248 -7.23 12.10 -2.53
N ALA A 249 -7.21 10.81 -2.19
CA ALA A 249 -7.28 9.74 -3.17
C ALA A 249 -8.57 8.92 -3.00
N LYS A 250 -9.31 8.73 -4.09
CA LYS A 250 -10.47 7.82 -4.13
C LYS A 250 -10.40 6.89 -5.33
N LYS A 251 -10.81 5.65 -5.08
CA LYS A 251 -10.87 4.58 -6.09
C LYS A 251 -12.19 4.62 -6.84
N PHE A 252 -12.15 4.43 -8.15
CA PHE A 252 -13.34 4.15 -8.96
C PHE A 252 -13.07 3.02 -9.96
N VAL A 253 -14.15 2.41 -10.46
CA VAL A 253 -14.10 1.28 -11.39
C VAL A 253 -14.77 1.67 -12.70
N VAL A 254 -14.04 1.51 -13.81
CA VAL A 254 -14.59 1.59 -15.16
C VAL A 254 -14.95 0.19 -15.63
N VAL A 255 -16.19 0.01 -16.06
CA VAL A 255 -16.72 -1.22 -16.66
C VAL A 255 -17.18 -0.94 -18.10
N ARG A 256 -17.41 -1.99 -18.89
CA ARG A 256 -18.01 -1.88 -20.23
C ARG A 256 -19.45 -2.34 -20.20
#